data_AF-A0A371PJC5-F1
#
_entry.id   AF-A0A371PJC5-F1
#
_cell.length_a   1.000
_cell.length_b   1.000
_cell.length_c   1.000
_cell.angle_alpha   90.00
_cell.angle_beta   90.00
_cell.angle_gamma   90.00
#
_symmetry.space_group_name_H-M   'P 1'
#
loop_
_entity.id
_entity.type
_entity.pdbx_description
1 polymer ?
#
loop_
_entity_poly.entity_id
_entity_poly.type
_entity_poly.pdbx_seq_one_letter_code
_entity_poly.pdbx_strand_id
1 'polypeptide(L)'
;METEEKNVYEVLSEELSSIAKHRNQQRMIEDYLVENHQMMRGSFIELVANPEKAGLLSNEELAVFIHAMYIITQKENLSVINYFNNKTIKAINHFMFSKPEEITFPYTFSPVIRVTNEDYLTAISYKDLAALANCGLLTYNFDTQRLAKKTISKTGKIIKKRNIKNASVNNIMKLMKEGKYNPSTLLFNVLVDGNSSISFDNGELTIYKNSTLNIIDGAHRLEAVIRMIEEDPDYEGYMNIDLKHYPLEKAQKLLAITNTVNPFDKTLTKYYGGEEYGQEIAKYLMTIPVLQNRIEIKTAVDKKISITNFAVLSEAIQEIFEPENTKDRYDIQDVLKKFYEYLIPSYDAELVKNRIKNLESSWISHHNMHVGFIVIAKELYDKYGKDFPVDKIVEIIDQINFSKESSPLNDIMGGQGKTNSNKVKSLIREYIKSQVDNILKD
;
A
#
# COMPACT_ATOMS: atom_id res chain seq x y z
N MET A 1 -2.01 -20.96 -52.02
CA MET A 1 -2.23 -20.57 -50.61
C MET A 1 -2.89 -19.21 -50.65
N GLU A 2 -4.21 -19.20 -50.65
CA GLU A 2 -4.97 -17.98 -50.38
C GLU A 2 -4.71 -17.61 -48.92
N THR A 3 -4.07 -16.46 -48.68
CA THR A 3 -4.07 -15.82 -47.37
C THR A 3 -5.51 -15.45 -47.05
N GLU A 4 -6.13 -16.13 -46.08
CA GLU A 4 -7.40 -15.70 -45.51
C GLU A 4 -7.26 -14.24 -45.06
N GLU A 5 -8.01 -13.33 -45.69
CA GLU A 5 -8.15 -11.95 -45.23
C GLU A 5 -8.81 -11.99 -43.85
N LYS A 6 -7.99 -11.84 -42.81
CA LYS A 6 -8.48 -11.79 -41.42
C LYS A 6 -9.43 -10.62 -41.24
N ASN A 7 -10.56 -10.90 -40.59
CA ASN A 7 -11.55 -9.89 -40.29
C ASN A 7 -10.99 -8.89 -39.25
N VAL A 8 -11.35 -7.61 -39.35
CA VAL A 8 -10.91 -6.53 -38.46
C VAL A 8 -11.14 -6.83 -36.98
N TYR A 9 -12.23 -7.55 -36.66
CA TYR A 9 -12.53 -8.00 -35.30
C TYR A 9 -11.54 -9.05 -34.79
N GLU A 10 -11.12 -9.98 -35.65
CA GLU A 10 -10.16 -11.03 -35.30
C GLU A 10 -8.78 -10.41 -35.05
N VAL A 11 -8.37 -9.47 -35.91
CA VAL A 11 -7.12 -8.72 -35.76
C VAL A 11 -7.12 -7.92 -34.46
N LEU A 12 -8.21 -7.22 -34.16
CA LEU A 12 -8.34 -6.46 -32.90
C LEU A 12 -8.26 -7.38 -31.68
N SER A 13 -9.00 -8.50 -31.67
CA SER A 13 -9.02 -9.44 -30.53
C SER A 13 -7.66 -10.12 -30.29
N GLU A 14 -6.97 -10.54 -31.36
CA GLU A 14 -5.62 -11.10 -31.28
C GLU A 14 -4.61 -10.09 -30.72
N GLU A 15 -4.69 -8.84 -31.17
CA GLU A 15 -3.78 -7.79 -30.74
C GLU A 15 -4.07 -7.29 -29.33
N LEU A 16 -5.34 -7.22 -28.90
CA LEU A 16 -5.72 -6.97 -27.51
C LEU A 16 -5.11 -8.03 -26.58
N SER A 17 -5.17 -9.31 -26.96
CA SER A 17 -4.56 -10.41 -26.22
C SER A 17 -3.02 -10.32 -26.15
N SER A 18 -2.39 -9.78 -27.20
CA SER A 18 -0.94 -9.50 -27.22
C SER A 18 -0.59 -8.34 -26.27
N ILE A 19 -1.35 -7.24 -26.36
CA ILE A 19 -1.18 -6.02 -25.55
C ILE A 19 -1.46 -6.27 -24.07
N ALA A 20 -2.34 -7.23 -23.72
CA ALA A 20 -2.61 -7.65 -22.35
C ALA A 20 -1.34 -8.00 -21.55
N LYS A 21 -0.26 -8.44 -22.23
CA LYS A 21 1.03 -8.78 -21.62
C LYS A 21 1.95 -7.58 -21.37
N HIS A 22 1.61 -6.41 -21.92
CA HIS A 22 2.47 -5.23 -21.95
C HIS A 22 1.81 -4.00 -21.30
N ARG A 23 1.88 -3.90 -19.97
CA ARG A 23 1.27 -2.81 -19.18
C ARG A 23 1.63 -1.40 -19.63
N ASN A 24 2.87 -1.19 -20.09
CA ASN A 24 3.28 0.14 -20.60
C ASN A 24 2.57 0.49 -21.90
N GLN A 25 2.36 -0.47 -22.80
CA GLN A 25 1.63 -0.24 -24.06
C GLN A 25 0.16 0.02 -23.80
N GLN A 26 -0.47 -0.76 -22.90
CA GLN A 26 -1.87 -0.53 -22.49
C GLN A 26 -2.09 0.91 -22.03
N ARG A 27 -1.22 1.38 -21.13
CA ARG A 27 -1.28 2.74 -20.60
C ARG A 27 -1.08 3.80 -21.68
N MET A 28 -0.14 3.61 -22.61
CA MET A 28 0.13 4.58 -23.67
C MET A 28 -1.03 4.67 -24.66
N ILE A 29 -1.66 3.55 -25.00
CA ILE A 29 -2.84 3.51 -25.88
C ILE A 29 -4.03 4.17 -25.19
N GLU A 30 -4.26 3.85 -23.91
CA GLU A 30 -5.30 4.48 -23.12
C GLU A 30 -5.10 5.99 -22.97
N ASP A 31 -3.88 6.45 -22.66
CA ASP A 31 -3.58 7.88 -22.56
C ASP A 31 -3.84 8.58 -23.90
N TYR A 32 -3.49 7.97 -25.04
CA TYR A 32 -3.83 8.50 -26.37
C TYR A 32 -5.35 8.63 -26.58
N LEU A 33 -6.11 7.59 -26.26
CA LEU A 33 -7.57 7.56 -26.44
C LEU A 33 -8.28 8.57 -25.53
N VAL A 34 -7.81 8.74 -24.30
CA VAL A 34 -8.32 9.74 -23.35
C VAL A 34 -8.04 11.16 -23.88
N GLU A 35 -6.81 11.42 -24.33
CA GLU A 35 -6.39 12.76 -24.76
C GLU A 35 -7.03 13.20 -26.09
N ASN A 36 -7.23 12.27 -27.02
CA ASN A 36 -7.65 12.60 -28.40
C ASN A 36 -9.12 12.27 -28.70
N HIS A 37 -9.73 11.34 -27.97
CA HIS A 37 -11.09 10.84 -28.25
C HIS A 37 -12.03 10.93 -27.04
N GLN A 38 -11.62 11.58 -25.95
CA GLN A 38 -12.39 11.73 -24.70
C GLN A 38 -12.88 10.39 -24.13
N MET A 39 -12.16 9.30 -24.39
CA MET A 39 -12.48 7.99 -23.85
C MET A 39 -12.38 8.01 -22.32
N MET A 40 -13.28 7.31 -21.65
CA MET A 40 -13.17 7.10 -20.21
C MET A 40 -11.91 6.28 -19.89
N ARG A 41 -11.17 6.72 -18.87
CA ARG A 41 -10.03 5.98 -18.35
C ARG A 41 -10.53 4.66 -17.74
N GLY A 42 -9.87 3.56 -18.04
CA GLY A 42 -10.30 2.19 -17.75
C GLY A 42 -10.94 1.49 -18.96
N SER A 43 -11.60 2.20 -19.88
CA SER A 43 -12.38 1.56 -20.96
C SER A 43 -11.53 0.74 -21.93
N PHE A 44 -10.31 1.18 -22.25
CA PHE A 44 -9.42 0.38 -23.08
C PHE A 44 -8.85 -0.83 -22.32
N ILE A 45 -8.59 -0.68 -21.02
CA ILE A 45 -8.14 -1.79 -20.18
C ILE A 45 -9.23 -2.86 -20.07
N GLU A 46 -10.49 -2.44 -19.94
CA GLU A 46 -11.66 -3.33 -19.95
C GLU A 46 -11.76 -4.10 -21.28
N LEU A 47 -11.56 -3.41 -22.40
CA LEU A 47 -11.56 -4.04 -23.73
C LEU A 47 -10.39 -5.03 -23.89
N VAL A 48 -9.22 -4.72 -23.34
CA VAL A 48 -8.07 -5.64 -23.30
C VAL A 48 -8.34 -6.87 -22.42
N ALA A 49 -9.05 -6.68 -21.30
CA ALA A 49 -9.42 -7.77 -20.40
C ALA A 49 -10.55 -8.65 -20.97
N ASN A 50 -11.39 -8.10 -21.83
CA ASN A 50 -12.56 -8.76 -22.43
C ASN A 50 -12.57 -8.58 -23.96
N PRO A 51 -11.61 -9.20 -24.71
CA PRO A 51 -11.47 -8.98 -26.15
C PRO A 51 -12.73 -9.33 -26.96
N GLU A 52 -13.57 -10.23 -26.48
CA GLU A 52 -14.85 -10.60 -27.09
C GLU A 52 -15.83 -9.42 -27.20
N LYS A 53 -15.70 -8.40 -26.33
CA LYS A 53 -16.49 -7.16 -26.42
C LYS A 53 -16.16 -6.33 -27.66
N ALA A 54 -15.06 -6.62 -28.35
CA ALA A 54 -14.75 -5.99 -29.64
C ALA A 54 -15.88 -6.19 -30.66
N GLY A 55 -16.62 -7.32 -30.60
CA GLY A 55 -17.75 -7.58 -31.48
C GLY A 55 -18.98 -6.70 -31.25
N LEU A 56 -19.02 -5.95 -30.15
CA LEU A 56 -20.11 -5.03 -29.79
C LEU A 56 -19.83 -3.59 -30.21
N LEU A 57 -18.61 -3.30 -30.69
CA LEU A 57 -18.19 -1.96 -31.08
C LEU A 57 -18.76 -1.56 -32.43
N SER A 58 -19.13 -0.29 -32.55
CA SER A 58 -19.44 0.31 -33.85
C SER A 58 -18.21 0.36 -34.76
N ASN A 59 -18.46 0.51 -36.05
CA ASN A 59 -17.40 0.54 -37.06
C ASN A 59 -16.43 1.71 -36.84
N GLU A 60 -16.94 2.84 -36.35
CA GLU A 60 -16.16 4.01 -35.99
C GLU A 60 -15.31 3.79 -34.72
N GLU A 61 -15.85 3.13 -33.70
CA GLU A 61 -15.10 2.78 -32.47
C GLU A 61 -13.95 1.82 -32.77
N LEU A 62 -14.20 0.79 -33.58
CA LEU A 62 -13.18 -0.16 -34.04
C LEU A 62 -12.03 0.56 -34.75
N ALA A 63 -12.36 1.49 -35.64
CA ALA A 63 -11.38 2.27 -36.38
C ALA A 63 -10.51 3.12 -35.43
N VAL A 64 -11.11 3.70 -34.40
CA VAL A 64 -10.39 4.50 -33.38
C VAL A 64 -9.46 3.63 -32.53
N PHE A 65 -9.94 2.47 -32.04
CA PHE A 65 -9.10 1.57 -31.26
C PHE A 65 -7.93 1.02 -32.07
N ILE A 66 -8.17 0.57 -33.31
CA ILE A 66 -7.11 0.09 -34.20
C ILE A 66 -6.12 1.20 -34.53
N HIS A 67 -6.59 2.43 -34.78
CA HIS A 67 -5.71 3.57 -35.03
C HIS A 67 -4.81 3.89 -33.82
N ALA A 68 -5.38 3.93 -32.62
CA ALA A 68 -4.62 4.17 -31.40
C ALA A 68 -3.58 3.08 -31.16
N MET A 69 -3.94 1.81 -31.37
CA MET A 69 -3.01 0.69 -31.27
C MET A 69 -1.90 0.78 -32.33
N TYR A 70 -2.22 1.14 -33.58
CA TYR A 70 -1.23 1.36 -34.64
C TYR A 70 -0.23 2.48 -34.29
N ILE A 71 -0.70 3.63 -33.81
CA ILE A 71 0.17 4.76 -33.44
C ILE A 71 1.19 4.36 -32.37
N ILE A 72 0.77 3.56 -31.39
CA ILE A 72 1.64 3.19 -30.26
C ILE A 72 2.54 2.00 -30.59
N THR A 73 2.02 1.00 -31.31
CA THR A 73 2.74 -0.26 -31.56
C THR A 73 3.50 -0.28 -32.88
N GLN A 74 3.13 0.59 -33.84
CA GLN A 74 3.70 0.68 -35.19
C GLN A 74 3.65 -0.65 -35.97
N LYS A 75 2.69 -1.52 -35.66
CA LYS A 75 2.53 -2.80 -36.36
C LYS A 75 1.67 -2.62 -37.62
N GLU A 76 2.18 -3.03 -38.78
CA GLU A 76 1.49 -2.86 -40.07
C GLU A 76 0.14 -3.58 -40.17
N ASN A 77 -0.06 -4.69 -39.44
CA ASN A 77 -1.34 -5.38 -39.37
C ASN A 77 -2.42 -4.58 -38.63
N LEU A 78 -2.09 -3.45 -38.00
CA LEU A 78 -3.04 -2.53 -37.38
C LEU A 78 -3.29 -1.28 -38.25
N SER A 79 -2.79 -1.24 -39.48
CA SER A 79 -3.07 -0.10 -40.36
C SER A 79 -4.55 -0.03 -40.73
N VAL A 80 -5.21 1.09 -40.38
CA VAL A 80 -6.64 1.32 -40.64
C VAL A 80 -7.01 1.31 -42.13
N ILE A 81 -6.03 1.54 -43.01
CA ILE A 81 -6.22 1.51 -44.47
C ILE A 81 -6.57 0.09 -44.95
N ASN A 82 -6.15 -0.93 -44.21
CA ASN A 82 -6.41 -2.33 -44.56
C ASN A 82 -7.86 -2.77 -44.27
N TYR A 83 -8.57 -2.04 -43.40
CA TYR A 83 -9.87 -2.49 -42.86
C TYR A 83 -11.02 -1.51 -43.09
N PHE A 84 -10.72 -0.22 -43.30
CA PHE A 84 -11.73 0.83 -43.32
C PHE A 84 -11.64 1.68 -44.59
N ASN A 85 -12.78 2.19 -45.03
CA ASN A 85 -12.83 3.10 -46.18
C ASN A 85 -12.39 4.53 -45.80
N ASN A 86 -12.11 5.35 -46.82
CA ASN A 86 -11.65 6.73 -46.63
C ASN A 86 -12.64 7.62 -45.84
N LYS A 87 -13.94 7.31 -45.82
CA LYS A 87 -14.92 8.05 -45.03
C LYS A 87 -14.73 7.78 -43.54
N THR A 88 -14.61 6.51 -43.16
CA THR A 88 -14.35 6.09 -41.77
C THR A 88 -12.98 6.57 -41.29
N ILE A 89 -11.94 6.48 -42.13
CA ILE A 89 -10.59 6.96 -41.77
C ILE A 89 -10.60 8.47 -41.47
N LYS A 90 -11.33 9.28 -42.25
CA LYS A 90 -11.48 10.71 -41.98
C LYS A 90 -12.28 11.02 -40.71
N ALA A 91 -13.19 10.12 -40.31
CA ALA A 91 -14.02 10.27 -39.13
C ALA A 91 -13.24 10.02 -37.83
N ILE A 92 -12.17 9.21 -37.84
CA ILE A 92 -11.34 8.91 -36.66
C ILE A 92 -10.96 10.18 -35.89
N ASN A 93 -10.37 11.17 -36.58
CA ASN A 93 -9.89 12.41 -35.96
C ASN A 93 -11.00 13.27 -35.31
N HIS A 94 -12.26 13.02 -35.64
CA HIS A 94 -13.40 13.78 -35.15
C HIS A 94 -14.28 12.95 -34.19
N PHE A 95 -14.00 11.65 -34.07
CA PHE A 95 -14.76 10.75 -33.21
C PHE A 95 -14.42 11.01 -31.74
N MET A 96 -15.47 11.14 -30.92
CA MET A 96 -15.39 11.25 -29.48
C MET A 96 -16.28 10.18 -28.87
N PHE A 97 -15.75 9.41 -27.92
CA PHE A 97 -16.56 8.44 -27.17
C PHE A 97 -17.63 9.18 -26.36
N SER A 98 -18.83 8.60 -26.29
CA SER A 98 -19.89 9.11 -25.43
C SER A 98 -19.40 9.02 -23.99
N LYS A 99 -19.25 10.16 -23.31
CA LYS A 99 -19.11 10.12 -21.86
C LYS A 99 -20.39 9.48 -21.30
N PRO A 100 -20.31 8.58 -20.29
CA PRO A 100 -21.50 8.25 -19.52
C PRO A 100 -22.12 9.55 -18.99
N GLU A 101 -23.44 9.55 -18.77
CA GLU A 101 -24.23 10.72 -18.34
C GLU A 101 -23.39 11.69 -17.54
N GLU A 102 -23.09 12.87 -18.10
CA GLU A 102 -22.17 13.80 -17.48
C GLU A 102 -22.73 14.18 -16.10
N ILE A 103 -22.14 13.61 -15.04
CA ILE A 103 -22.36 14.12 -13.70
C ILE A 103 -21.84 15.56 -13.73
N THR A 104 -22.77 16.49 -13.61
CA THR A 104 -22.50 17.92 -13.61
C THR A 104 -23.13 18.56 -12.38
N PHE A 105 -22.73 19.79 -12.07
CA PHE A 105 -23.53 20.59 -11.16
C PHE A 105 -24.85 21.02 -11.84
N PRO A 106 -25.97 21.08 -11.12
CA PRO A 106 -26.11 20.81 -9.70
C PRO A 106 -25.98 19.31 -9.35
N TYR A 107 -25.22 19.00 -8.31
CA TYR A 107 -25.05 17.64 -7.81
C TYR A 107 -25.61 17.54 -6.40
N THR A 108 -26.43 16.53 -6.14
CA THR A 108 -27.11 16.34 -4.85
C THR A 108 -26.54 15.13 -4.13
N PHE A 109 -26.07 15.34 -2.90
CA PHE A 109 -25.76 14.27 -1.96
C PHE A 109 -27.02 13.91 -1.17
N SER A 110 -27.30 12.62 -1.02
CA SER A 110 -28.40 12.08 -0.21
C SER A 110 -28.08 10.65 0.23
N PRO A 111 -28.35 10.26 1.49
CA PRO A 111 -28.84 11.09 2.60
C PRO A 111 -27.72 11.86 3.30
N VAL A 112 -28.00 13.10 3.71
CA VAL A 112 -27.05 14.02 4.36
C VAL A 112 -27.55 14.43 5.74
N ILE A 113 -26.67 14.33 6.74
CA ILE A 113 -26.88 14.87 8.08
C ILE A 113 -26.21 16.23 8.16
N ARG A 114 -26.99 17.28 8.43
CA ARG A 114 -26.46 18.60 8.74
C ARG A 114 -25.99 18.63 10.19
N VAL A 115 -24.69 18.85 10.39
CA VAL A 115 -24.09 18.97 11.74
C VAL A 115 -24.11 20.44 12.19
N THR A 116 -23.75 21.36 11.29
CA THR A 116 -23.83 22.80 11.50
C THR A 116 -24.31 23.49 10.22
N ASN A 117 -24.36 24.82 10.22
CA ASN A 117 -24.72 25.54 9.00
C ASN A 117 -23.71 25.37 7.85
N GLU A 118 -22.50 24.93 8.15
CA GLU A 118 -21.38 24.81 7.20
C GLU A 118 -20.76 23.40 7.20
N ASP A 119 -21.32 22.46 7.97
CA ASP A 119 -20.80 21.10 8.18
C ASP A 119 -21.87 20.04 7.91
N TYR A 120 -21.53 19.07 7.06
CA TYR A 120 -22.44 18.05 6.58
C TYR A 120 -21.75 16.67 6.59
N LEU A 121 -22.48 15.62 6.95
CA LEU A 121 -22.00 14.24 6.92
C LEU A 121 -22.86 13.42 5.97
N THR A 122 -22.24 12.60 5.13
CA THR A 122 -22.94 11.69 4.20
C THR A 122 -22.12 10.43 3.97
N ALA A 123 -22.75 9.41 3.42
CA ALA A 123 -22.05 8.31 2.75
C ALA A 123 -22.22 8.47 1.23
N ILE A 124 -21.23 8.06 0.46
CA ILE A 124 -21.29 8.02 -1.01
C ILE A 124 -20.78 6.66 -1.49
N SER A 125 -21.39 6.11 -2.53
CA SER A 125 -20.92 4.86 -3.12
C SER A 125 -19.52 5.03 -3.73
N TYR A 126 -18.75 3.95 -3.80
CA TYR A 126 -17.46 3.97 -4.47
C TYR A 126 -17.57 4.36 -5.95
N LYS A 127 -18.66 3.93 -6.61
CA LYS A 127 -18.96 4.25 -8.01
C LYS A 127 -19.19 5.75 -8.19
N ASP A 128 -20.07 6.36 -7.39
CA ASP A 128 -20.34 7.80 -7.45
C ASP A 128 -19.11 8.63 -7.08
N LEU A 129 -18.33 8.17 -6.10
CA LEU A 129 -17.09 8.83 -5.70
C LEU A 129 -16.05 8.81 -6.84
N ALA A 130 -15.89 7.68 -7.53
CA ALA A 130 -15.03 7.57 -8.70
C ALA A 130 -15.54 8.44 -9.84
N ALA A 131 -16.84 8.46 -10.09
CA ALA A 131 -17.46 9.28 -11.13
C ALA A 131 -17.27 10.79 -10.88
N LEU A 132 -17.49 11.27 -9.65
CA LEU A 132 -17.22 12.66 -9.26
C LEU A 132 -15.77 13.07 -9.51
N ALA A 133 -14.82 12.17 -9.25
CA ALA A 133 -13.40 12.43 -9.50
C ALA A 133 -13.05 12.40 -11.00
N ASN A 134 -13.56 11.41 -11.74
CA ASN A 134 -13.27 11.21 -13.16
C ASN A 134 -13.89 12.30 -14.04
N CYS A 135 -15.07 12.80 -13.67
CA CYS A 135 -15.73 13.95 -14.32
C CYS A 135 -15.11 15.30 -13.91
N GLY A 136 -14.16 15.32 -12.97
CA GLY A 136 -13.49 16.53 -12.53
C GLY A 136 -14.32 17.44 -11.62
N LEU A 137 -15.46 16.98 -11.10
CA LEU A 137 -16.26 17.71 -10.11
C LEU A 137 -15.58 17.73 -8.74
N LEU A 138 -14.93 16.61 -8.35
CA LEU A 138 -14.11 16.52 -7.15
C LEU A 138 -12.65 16.79 -7.49
N THR A 139 -12.17 17.97 -7.15
CA THR A 139 -10.81 18.40 -7.49
C THR A 139 -9.88 18.40 -6.28
N TYR A 140 -8.58 18.53 -6.55
CA TYR A 140 -7.56 18.67 -5.52
C TYR A 140 -7.02 20.09 -5.52
N ASN A 141 -7.37 20.88 -4.51
CA ASN A 141 -6.88 22.25 -4.39
C ASN A 141 -5.48 22.26 -3.75
N PHE A 142 -4.46 22.49 -4.57
CA PHE A 142 -3.05 22.57 -4.14
C PHE A 142 -2.76 23.72 -3.16
N ASP A 143 -3.61 24.73 -3.09
CA ASP A 143 -3.45 25.88 -2.21
C ASP A 143 -4.11 25.63 -0.84
N THR A 144 -5.04 24.67 -0.75
CA THR A 144 -5.60 24.17 0.53
C THR A 144 -4.75 23.07 1.19
N GLN A 145 -3.82 22.43 0.47
CA GLN A 145 -3.17 21.17 0.89
C GLN A 145 -1.64 21.20 1.00
N ARG A 146 -1.04 20.11 1.51
CA ARG A 146 0.42 19.91 1.69
C ARG A 146 1.18 20.22 0.39
N LEU A 147 2.35 20.85 0.52
CA LEU A 147 3.25 21.28 -0.57
C LEU A 147 3.20 20.35 -1.81
N ALA A 148 2.71 20.89 -2.93
CA ALA A 148 2.65 20.17 -4.19
C ALA A 148 4.05 19.78 -4.69
N LYS A 149 4.20 18.57 -5.26
CA LYS A 149 5.41 18.24 -6.01
C LYS A 149 5.39 19.02 -7.32
N LYS A 150 6.36 19.93 -7.50
CA LYS A 150 6.60 20.62 -8.77
C LYS A 150 7.43 19.70 -9.67
N THR A 151 6.91 19.38 -10.84
CA THR A 151 7.64 18.64 -11.89
C THR A 151 7.66 19.47 -13.15
N ILE A 152 8.77 19.48 -13.87
CA ILE A 152 8.91 20.19 -15.15
C ILE A 152 8.45 19.23 -16.25
N SER A 153 7.51 19.68 -17.10
CA SER A 153 7.10 18.92 -18.29
C SER A 153 8.25 18.82 -19.29
N LYS A 154 8.16 17.89 -20.26
CA LYS A 154 9.09 17.83 -21.39
C LYS A 154 9.12 19.13 -22.22
N THR A 155 8.11 19.99 -22.07
CA THR A 155 7.97 21.31 -22.72
C THR A 155 8.42 22.48 -21.83
N GLY A 156 9.01 22.23 -20.66
CA GLY A 156 9.53 23.27 -19.76
C GLY A 156 8.49 23.91 -18.82
N LYS A 157 7.22 23.47 -18.84
CA LYS A 157 6.14 23.99 -18.00
C LYS A 157 6.18 23.35 -16.61
N ILE A 158 6.07 24.15 -15.55
CA ILE A 158 5.94 23.63 -14.18
C ILE A 158 4.53 23.05 -14.00
N ILE A 159 4.46 21.74 -13.76
CA ILE A 159 3.24 21.00 -13.43
C ILE A 159 3.25 20.68 -11.93
N LYS A 160 2.22 21.10 -11.20
CA LYS A 160 1.96 20.66 -9.82
C LYS A 160 1.29 19.27 -9.89
N LYS A 161 1.92 18.24 -9.31
CA LYS A 161 1.33 16.89 -9.18
C LYS A 161 0.98 16.58 -7.72
N ARG A 162 -0.15 15.88 -7.53
CA ARG A 162 -0.54 15.31 -6.23
C ARG A 162 0.58 14.38 -5.73
N ASN A 163 0.95 14.48 -4.45
CA ASN A 163 1.96 13.61 -3.85
C ASN A 163 1.34 12.28 -3.37
N ILE A 164 0.88 11.47 -4.32
CA ILE A 164 0.35 10.13 -4.05
C ILE A 164 1.51 9.15 -3.87
N LYS A 165 1.45 8.36 -2.80
CA LYS A 165 2.39 7.28 -2.51
C LYS A 165 1.77 5.98 -3.00
N ASN A 166 2.25 5.46 -4.12
CA ASN A 166 1.70 4.23 -4.70
C ASN A 166 1.71 3.04 -3.73
N ALA A 167 2.74 2.92 -2.87
CA ALA A 167 2.76 1.88 -1.84
C ALA A 167 1.55 1.95 -0.89
N SER A 168 1.14 3.16 -0.49
CA SER A 168 -0.03 3.35 0.38
C SER A 168 -1.33 3.02 -0.36
N VAL A 169 -1.46 3.42 -1.62
CA VAL A 169 -2.62 3.11 -2.47
C VAL A 169 -2.74 1.60 -2.67
N ASN A 170 -1.66 0.94 -3.05
CA ASN A 170 -1.63 -0.50 -3.30
C ASN A 170 -1.96 -1.30 -2.02
N ASN A 171 -1.48 -0.86 -0.85
CA ASN A 171 -1.83 -1.50 0.42
C ASN A 171 -3.34 -1.37 0.72
N ILE A 172 -3.94 -0.21 0.46
CA ILE A 172 -5.39 -0.03 0.62
C ILE A 172 -6.16 -0.94 -0.34
N MET A 173 -5.77 -0.99 -1.61
CA MET A 173 -6.38 -1.89 -2.60
C MET A 173 -6.26 -3.36 -2.19
N LYS A 174 -5.11 -3.79 -1.63
CA LYS A 174 -4.94 -5.14 -1.10
C LYS A 174 -5.96 -5.43 0.02
N LEU A 175 -6.09 -4.52 0.99
CA LEU A 175 -7.07 -4.66 2.07
C LEU A 175 -8.51 -4.70 1.56
N MET A 176 -8.83 -3.91 0.52
CA MET A 176 -10.14 -3.90 -0.13
C MET A 176 -10.46 -5.25 -0.78
N LYS A 177 -9.51 -5.83 -1.53
CA LYS A 177 -9.66 -7.16 -2.17
C LYS A 177 -9.80 -8.29 -1.15
N GLU A 178 -9.12 -8.17 -0.01
CA GLU A 178 -9.19 -9.15 1.08
C GLU A 178 -10.43 -8.97 1.98
N GLY A 179 -11.29 -7.97 1.73
CA GLY A 179 -12.45 -7.68 2.57
C GLY A 179 -12.12 -7.14 3.96
N LYS A 180 -10.88 -6.68 4.18
CA LYS A 180 -10.35 -6.19 5.47
C LYS A 180 -10.29 -4.66 5.56
N TYR A 181 -10.62 -3.97 4.47
CA TYR A 181 -10.61 -2.52 4.45
C TYR A 181 -11.82 -1.94 5.19
N ASN A 182 -11.56 -1.19 6.25
CA ASN A 182 -12.57 -0.41 6.97
C ASN A 182 -12.54 1.06 6.47
N PRO A 183 -13.60 1.54 5.80
CA PRO A 183 -13.64 2.91 5.27
C PRO A 183 -13.57 3.93 6.41
N SER A 184 -12.66 4.88 6.26
CA SER A 184 -12.56 6.05 7.15
C SER A 184 -12.98 7.30 6.40
N THR A 185 -13.42 8.32 7.14
CA THR A 185 -14.01 9.53 6.58
C THR A 185 -13.06 10.28 5.65
N LEU A 186 -13.53 10.66 4.47
CA LEU A 186 -12.89 11.66 3.61
C LEU A 186 -13.36 13.04 3.99
N LEU A 187 -12.46 14.01 3.94
CA LEU A 187 -12.80 15.40 4.22
C LEU A 187 -12.90 16.17 2.91
N PHE A 188 -14.08 16.69 2.61
CA PHE A 188 -14.39 17.50 1.44
C PHE A 188 -14.65 18.96 1.83
N ASN A 189 -14.48 19.87 0.88
CA ASN A 189 -14.84 21.27 1.04
C ASN A 189 -15.40 21.85 -0.25
N VAL A 190 -16.61 22.40 -0.15
CA VAL A 190 -17.14 23.37 -1.09
C VAL A 190 -16.50 24.71 -0.74
N LEU A 191 -15.68 25.25 -1.65
CA LEU A 191 -14.91 26.46 -1.39
C LEU A 191 -15.81 27.69 -1.41
N VAL A 192 -15.85 28.45 -0.32
CA VAL A 192 -16.50 29.77 -0.29
C VAL A 192 -15.56 30.81 -0.93
N ASP A 193 -15.78 31.10 -2.21
CA ASP A 193 -14.99 32.05 -3.02
C ASP A 193 -15.82 33.20 -3.61
N GLY A 194 -17.08 33.32 -3.19
CA GLY A 194 -18.05 34.28 -3.72
C GLY A 194 -18.87 33.79 -4.92
N ASN A 195 -18.48 32.67 -5.54
CA ASN A 195 -19.25 32.02 -6.62
C ASN A 195 -19.97 30.74 -6.16
N SER A 196 -19.55 30.16 -5.04
CA SER A 196 -20.14 28.94 -4.50
C SER A 196 -21.60 29.13 -4.07
N SER A 197 -22.43 28.13 -4.35
CA SER A 197 -23.81 28.08 -3.90
C SER A 197 -24.21 26.65 -3.52
N ILE A 198 -24.81 26.50 -2.34
CA ILE A 198 -25.35 25.23 -1.83
C ILE A 198 -26.76 25.42 -1.27
N SER A 199 -27.56 24.36 -1.29
CA SER A 199 -28.83 24.28 -0.55
C SER A 199 -28.92 22.98 0.21
N PHE A 200 -29.49 23.03 1.41
CA PHE A 200 -29.79 21.86 2.21
C PHE A 200 -31.29 21.84 2.52
N ASP A 201 -32.00 20.82 2.04
CA ASP A 201 -33.42 20.61 2.29
C ASP A 201 -33.72 19.12 2.44
N ASN A 202 -34.57 18.75 3.41
CA ASN A 202 -35.04 17.37 3.60
C ASN A 202 -33.95 16.26 3.61
N GLY A 203 -32.75 16.56 4.10
CA GLY A 203 -31.64 15.60 4.14
C GLY A 203 -30.88 15.48 2.81
N GLU A 204 -31.11 16.40 1.87
CA GLU A 204 -30.40 16.48 0.61
C GLU A 204 -29.53 17.74 0.60
N LEU A 205 -28.26 17.59 0.22
CA LEU A 205 -27.34 18.70 0.01
C LEU A 205 -27.05 18.86 -1.48
N THR A 206 -27.54 19.93 -2.08
CA THR A 206 -27.27 20.26 -3.49
C THR A 206 -26.16 21.28 -3.58
N ILE A 207 -25.13 20.97 -4.38
CA ILE A 207 -24.07 21.90 -4.76
C ILE A 207 -24.39 22.41 -6.16
N TYR A 208 -24.53 23.73 -6.33
CA TYR A 208 -24.90 24.34 -7.61
C TYR A 208 -23.70 24.65 -8.51
N LYS A 209 -24.01 24.97 -9.77
CA LYS A 209 -23.05 25.39 -10.80
C LYS A 209 -22.16 26.53 -10.30
N ASN A 210 -20.93 26.60 -10.81
CA ASN A 210 -19.86 27.53 -10.41
C ASN A 210 -19.25 27.32 -9.02
N SER A 211 -19.73 26.34 -8.25
CA SER A 211 -19.08 25.93 -7.00
C SER A 211 -17.83 25.10 -7.28
N THR A 212 -16.85 25.16 -6.36
CA THR A 212 -15.65 24.31 -6.40
C THR A 212 -15.69 23.30 -5.26
N LEU A 213 -15.82 22.01 -5.57
CA LEU A 213 -15.71 20.93 -4.61
C LEU A 213 -14.29 20.36 -4.58
N ASN A 214 -13.70 20.32 -3.40
CA ASN A 214 -12.33 19.88 -3.18
C ASN A 214 -12.26 18.73 -2.19
N ILE A 215 -11.39 17.75 -2.43
CA ILE A 215 -10.90 16.89 -1.36
C ILE A 215 -9.86 17.68 -0.55
N ILE A 216 -9.86 17.53 0.78
CA ILE A 216 -8.89 18.12 1.73
C ILE A 216 -8.04 17.03 2.39
N ASP A 217 -8.65 15.92 2.83
CA ASP A 217 -7.95 14.78 3.41
C ASP A 217 -8.45 13.45 2.81
N GLY A 218 -7.54 12.48 2.71
CA GLY A 218 -7.85 11.14 2.19
C GLY A 218 -7.59 10.91 0.70
N ALA A 219 -6.72 11.70 0.07
CA ALA A 219 -6.41 11.57 -1.36
C ALA A 219 -5.90 10.19 -1.77
N HIS A 220 -5.13 9.47 -0.92
CA HIS A 220 -4.71 8.09 -1.22
C HIS A 220 -5.87 7.10 -1.18
N ARG A 221 -6.88 7.34 -0.33
CA ARG A 221 -8.10 6.51 -0.25
C ARG A 221 -8.98 6.74 -1.48
N LEU A 222 -9.18 7.99 -1.87
CA LEU A 222 -9.88 8.34 -3.11
C LEU A 222 -9.22 7.67 -4.33
N GLU A 223 -7.90 7.78 -4.45
CA GLU A 223 -7.15 7.12 -5.53
C GLU A 223 -7.29 5.59 -5.50
N ALA A 224 -7.27 4.97 -4.32
CA ALA A 224 -7.47 3.52 -4.20
C ALA A 224 -8.88 3.10 -4.62
N VAL A 225 -9.91 3.88 -4.28
CA VAL A 225 -11.29 3.64 -4.73
C VAL A 225 -11.38 3.76 -6.25
N ILE A 226 -10.84 4.83 -6.85
CA ILE A 226 -10.85 5.01 -8.31
C ILE A 226 -10.22 3.81 -9.00
N ARG A 227 -9.01 3.41 -8.57
CA ARG A 227 -8.31 2.25 -9.15
C ARG A 227 -9.03 0.93 -8.91
N MET A 228 -9.74 0.80 -7.80
CA MET A 228 -10.53 -0.40 -7.54
C MET A 228 -11.71 -0.50 -8.51
N ILE A 229 -12.44 0.60 -8.73
CA ILE A 229 -13.54 0.64 -9.70
C ILE A 229 -13.02 0.49 -11.14
N GLU A 230 -11.83 1.01 -11.45
CA GLU A 230 -11.18 0.78 -12.75
C GLU A 230 -10.78 -0.68 -12.97
N GLU A 231 -10.38 -1.39 -11.91
CA GLU A 231 -9.97 -2.81 -11.98
C GLU A 231 -11.17 -3.77 -11.91
N ASP A 232 -12.17 -3.44 -11.10
CA ASP A 232 -13.40 -4.18 -10.86
C ASP A 232 -14.59 -3.21 -10.81
N PRO A 233 -15.24 -2.93 -11.97
CA PRO A 233 -16.37 -2.01 -12.08
C PRO A 233 -17.59 -2.40 -11.25
N ASP A 234 -17.68 -3.66 -10.84
CA ASP A 234 -18.78 -4.18 -10.03
C ASP A 234 -18.48 -4.10 -8.53
N TYR A 235 -17.28 -3.68 -8.13
CA TYR A 235 -16.90 -3.55 -6.73
C TYR A 235 -17.82 -2.59 -5.97
N GLU A 236 -18.49 -3.10 -4.94
CA GLU A 236 -19.43 -2.36 -4.13
C GLU A 236 -18.83 -1.85 -2.84
N GLY A 237 -19.35 -0.72 -2.36
CA GLY A 237 -19.02 -0.19 -1.05
C GLY A 237 -19.29 1.30 -0.96
N TYR A 238 -19.10 1.82 0.25
CA TYR A 238 -19.40 3.20 0.59
C TYR A 238 -18.23 3.85 1.32
N MET A 239 -18.10 5.15 1.13
CA MET A 239 -17.15 5.98 1.85
C MET A 239 -17.90 7.03 2.66
N ASN A 240 -17.51 7.19 3.92
CA ASN A 240 -18.00 8.29 4.75
C ASN A 240 -17.36 9.59 4.28
N ILE A 241 -18.16 10.66 4.17
CA ILE A 241 -17.72 11.99 3.75
C ILE A 241 -18.11 12.99 4.84
N ASP A 242 -17.12 13.77 5.29
CA ASP A 242 -17.33 15.01 6.03
C ASP A 242 -17.14 16.17 5.07
N LEU A 243 -18.22 16.89 4.78
CA LEU A 243 -18.27 17.95 3.79
C LEU A 243 -18.41 19.30 4.48
N LYS A 244 -17.47 20.20 4.18
CA LYS A 244 -17.39 21.57 4.69
C LYS A 244 -17.83 22.56 3.63
N HIS A 245 -18.41 23.68 4.04
CA HIS A 245 -18.63 24.86 3.19
C HIS A 245 -17.82 26.02 3.73
N TYR A 246 -16.50 25.95 3.56
CA TYR A 246 -15.55 26.88 4.17
C TYR A 246 -14.78 27.72 3.15
N PRO A 247 -14.40 28.96 3.51
CA PRO A 247 -13.39 29.71 2.77
C PRO A 247 -12.01 29.06 2.91
N LEU A 248 -11.10 29.41 2.00
CA LEU A 248 -9.75 28.84 1.90
C LEU A 248 -9.00 28.81 3.25
N GLU A 249 -9.00 29.92 3.98
CA GLU A 249 -8.25 30.04 5.25
C GLU A 249 -8.78 29.09 6.34
N LYS A 250 -10.11 28.92 6.41
CA LYS A 250 -10.74 28.04 7.38
C LYS A 250 -10.50 26.57 7.02
N ALA A 251 -10.55 26.23 5.73
CA ALA A 251 -10.17 24.91 5.22
C ALA A 251 -8.68 24.56 5.52
N GLN A 252 -7.76 25.52 5.37
CA GLN A 252 -6.34 25.34 5.70
C GLN A 252 -6.13 25.10 7.21
N LYS A 253 -6.82 25.87 8.08
CA LYS A 253 -6.78 25.66 9.54
C LYS A 253 -7.29 24.28 9.93
N LEU A 254 -8.40 23.85 9.33
CA LEU A 254 -8.94 22.50 9.56
C LEU A 254 -7.92 21.43 9.16
N LEU A 255 -7.31 21.55 7.98
CA LEU A 255 -6.27 20.62 7.55
C LEU A 255 -5.06 20.59 8.49
N ALA A 256 -4.65 21.75 9.02
CA ALA A 256 -3.57 21.82 10.00
C ALA A 256 -3.93 21.00 11.26
N ILE A 257 -5.14 21.20 11.81
CA ILE A 257 -5.63 20.45 12.98
C ILE A 257 -5.67 18.94 12.68
N THR A 258 -6.29 18.53 11.57
CA THR A 258 -6.37 17.12 11.16
C THR A 258 -4.98 16.47 11.06
N ASN A 259 -3.97 17.23 10.60
CA ASN A 259 -2.59 16.74 10.48
C ASN A 259 -1.76 16.82 11.77
N THR A 260 -2.22 17.52 12.80
CA THR A 260 -1.54 17.53 14.12
C THR A 260 -1.79 16.27 14.96
N VAL A 261 -2.68 15.37 14.49
CA VAL A 261 -2.84 14.06 15.11
C VAL A 261 -1.55 13.26 14.94
N ASN A 262 -0.94 12.89 16.07
CA ASN A 262 0.31 12.15 16.06
C ASN A 262 0.12 10.76 15.42
N PRO A 263 0.94 10.38 14.42
CA PRO A 263 0.89 9.03 13.88
C PRO A 263 1.28 8.03 14.97
N PHE A 264 0.58 6.89 15.02
CA PHE A 264 1.00 5.77 15.87
C PHE A 264 2.40 5.29 15.47
N ASP A 265 3.17 4.85 16.47
CA ASP A 265 4.45 4.17 16.25
C ASP A 265 4.24 2.97 15.30
N LYS A 266 5.14 2.77 14.33
CA LYS A 266 4.99 1.69 13.35
C LYS A 266 4.92 0.31 14.00
N THR A 267 5.66 0.10 15.08
CA THR A 267 5.63 -1.15 15.85
C THR A 267 4.25 -1.35 16.49
N LEU A 268 3.61 -0.27 16.95
CA LEU A 268 2.27 -0.32 17.53
C LEU A 268 1.22 -0.63 16.45
N THR A 269 1.34 0.02 15.29
CA THR A 269 0.49 -0.30 14.13
C THR A 269 0.63 -1.76 13.72
N LYS A 270 1.86 -2.30 13.70
CA LYS A 270 2.12 -3.71 13.39
C LYS A 270 1.55 -4.65 14.45
N TYR A 271 1.64 -4.27 15.73
CA TYR A 271 1.07 -5.05 16.82
C TYR A 271 -0.45 -5.16 16.69
N TYR A 272 -1.16 -4.05 16.43
CA TYR A 272 -2.62 -4.08 16.31
C TYR A 272 -3.13 -4.66 14.99
N GLY A 273 -2.57 -4.23 13.85
CA GLY A 273 -3.06 -4.60 12.52
C GLY A 273 -2.41 -5.85 11.93
N GLY A 274 -1.61 -6.55 12.72
CA GLY A 274 -0.78 -7.65 12.25
C GLY A 274 -1.49 -9.01 12.20
N GLU A 275 -1.45 -9.65 11.03
CA GLU A 275 -2.05 -10.96 10.72
C GLU A 275 -1.02 -12.02 10.25
N GLU A 276 0.27 -11.67 10.20
CA GLU A 276 1.31 -12.67 9.85
C GLU A 276 1.54 -13.62 11.02
N TYR A 277 1.83 -14.89 10.74
CA TYR A 277 2.10 -15.89 11.79
C TYR A 277 3.23 -15.46 12.72
N GLY A 278 4.31 -14.85 12.22
CA GLY A 278 5.38 -14.32 13.07
C GLY A 278 4.90 -13.27 14.08
N GLN A 279 3.87 -12.50 13.74
CA GLN A 279 3.24 -11.51 14.62
C GLN A 279 2.33 -12.18 15.67
N GLU A 280 1.59 -13.22 15.29
CA GLU A 280 0.81 -14.04 16.22
C GLU A 280 1.69 -14.79 17.23
N ILE A 281 2.79 -15.39 16.75
CA ILE A 281 3.79 -16.06 17.59
C ILE A 281 4.43 -15.06 18.54
N ALA A 282 4.84 -13.88 18.06
CA ALA A 282 5.38 -12.84 18.93
C ALA A 282 4.37 -12.36 20.00
N LYS A 283 3.08 -12.21 19.66
CA LYS A 283 2.01 -11.90 20.63
C LYS A 283 1.90 -13.00 21.69
N TYR A 284 1.95 -14.27 21.30
CA TYR A 284 1.95 -15.39 22.24
C TYR A 284 3.17 -15.32 23.18
N LEU A 285 4.37 -15.10 22.65
CA LEU A 285 5.60 -14.96 23.44
C LEU A 285 5.52 -13.79 24.43
N MET A 286 4.75 -12.74 24.17
CA MET A 286 4.53 -11.67 25.16
C MET A 286 3.69 -12.10 26.37
N THR A 287 3.01 -13.24 26.30
CA THR A 287 2.20 -13.78 27.40
C THR A 287 2.98 -14.71 28.32
N ILE A 288 4.15 -15.22 27.91
CA ILE A 288 4.94 -16.14 28.73
C ILE A 288 5.64 -15.38 29.87
N PRO A 289 5.73 -15.93 31.10
CA PRO A 289 6.20 -15.18 32.27
C PRO A 289 7.59 -14.56 32.14
N VAL A 290 8.53 -15.26 31.48
CA VAL A 290 9.91 -14.79 31.31
C VAL A 290 10.04 -13.60 30.35
N LEU A 291 9.05 -13.36 29.47
CA LEU A 291 9.04 -12.28 28.48
C LEU A 291 7.93 -11.24 28.74
N GLN A 292 6.98 -11.54 29.62
CA GLN A 292 5.88 -10.65 29.96
C GLN A 292 6.41 -9.28 30.40
N ASN A 293 5.89 -8.21 29.81
CA ASN A 293 6.32 -6.81 30.03
C ASN A 293 7.79 -6.51 29.66
N ARG A 294 8.48 -7.40 28.96
CA ARG A 294 9.88 -7.20 28.52
C ARG A 294 10.02 -6.96 27.01
N ILE A 295 8.92 -6.98 26.27
CA ILE A 295 8.88 -6.69 24.83
C ILE A 295 8.05 -5.43 24.61
N GLU A 296 8.65 -4.42 24.01
CA GLU A 296 8.00 -3.13 23.75
C GLU A 296 7.10 -3.17 22.52
N ILE A 297 5.92 -2.56 22.60
CA ILE A 297 5.01 -2.36 21.46
C ILE A 297 5.28 -1.07 20.69
N LYS A 298 6.39 -0.39 21.00
CA LYS A 298 6.89 0.82 20.32
C LYS A 298 8.31 0.56 19.80
N THR A 299 8.77 1.38 18.85
CA THR A 299 10.10 1.24 18.25
C THR A 299 11.21 1.47 19.29
N ALA A 300 11.05 2.49 20.13
CA ALA A 300 12.01 2.81 21.18
C ALA A 300 11.95 1.78 22.32
N VAL A 301 13.08 1.16 22.66
CA VAL A 301 13.15 0.17 23.74
C VAL A 301 13.55 0.86 25.04
N ASP A 302 12.75 0.71 26.11
CA ASP A 302 13.19 1.09 27.46
C ASP A 302 14.33 0.17 27.91
N LYS A 303 15.52 0.76 28.06
CA LYS A 303 16.73 -0.02 28.37
C LYS A 303 16.71 -0.70 29.74
N LYS A 304 15.90 -0.18 30.68
CA LYS A 304 15.79 -0.69 32.06
C LYS A 304 14.89 -1.91 32.17
N ILE A 305 13.82 -1.92 31.38
CA ILE A 305 12.71 -2.88 31.55
C ILE A 305 12.74 -3.92 30.42
N SER A 306 12.92 -3.46 29.19
CA SER A 306 12.60 -4.26 28.00
C SER A 306 13.85 -4.72 27.29
N ILE A 307 13.84 -5.98 26.88
CA ILE A 307 14.97 -6.64 26.23
C ILE A 307 14.92 -6.45 24.71
N THR A 308 13.73 -6.33 24.14
CA THR A 308 13.52 -6.05 22.71
C THR A 308 12.18 -5.35 22.43
N ASN A 309 11.83 -5.18 21.16
CA ASN A 309 10.51 -4.72 20.72
C ASN A 309 9.81 -5.75 19.80
N PHE A 310 8.50 -5.59 19.67
CA PHE A 310 7.63 -6.48 18.91
C PHE A 310 8.01 -6.59 17.44
N ALA A 311 8.47 -5.50 16.81
CA ALA A 311 8.86 -5.50 15.41
C ALA A 311 10.10 -6.37 15.17
N VAL A 312 11.14 -6.25 16.01
CA VAL A 312 12.34 -7.10 15.89
C VAL A 312 11.98 -8.58 16.03
N LEU A 313 11.18 -8.92 17.05
CA LEU A 313 10.85 -10.31 17.32
C LEU A 313 9.96 -10.93 16.23
N SER A 314 8.86 -10.25 15.86
CA SER A 314 7.92 -10.75 14.85
C SER A 314 8.55 -10.91 13.47
N GLU A 315 9.43 -9.97 13.05
CA GLU A 315 10.14 -10.05 11.77
C GLU A 315 11.14 -11.19 11.76
N ALA A 316 11.94 -11.32 12.83
CA ALA A 316 12.90 -12.40 12.94
C ALA A 316 12.20 -13.76 12.86
N ILE A 317 11.07 -13.95 13.56
CA ILE A 317 10.32 -15.20 13.51
C ILE A 317 9.80 -15.46 12.09
N GLN A 318 9.16 -14.48 11.46
CA GLN A 318 8.59 -14.64 10.13
C GLN A 318 9.66 -14.94 9.07
N GLU A 319 10.82 -14.31 9.15
CA GLU A 319 11.92 -14.45 8.17
C GLU A 319 12.83 -15.66 8.41
N ILE A 320 12.90 -16.20 9.63
CA ILE A 320 13.83 -17.29 9.97
C ILE A 320 13.10 -18.64 10.02
N PHE A 321 11.90 -18.67 10.60
CA PHE A 321 11.10 -19.90 10.68
C PHE A 321 10.20 -20.10 9.46
N GLU A 322 9.86 -19.01 8.75
CA GLU A 322 9.00 -19.04 7.56
C GLU A 322 7.71 -19.86 7.76
N PRO A 323 6.90 -19.60 8.83
CA PRO A 323 5.67 -20.35 9.09
C PRO A 323 4.67 -20.21 7.95
N GLU A 324 4.14 -21.33 7.46
CA GLU A 324 3.18 -21.35 6.35
C GLU A 324 1.75 -21.63 6.82
N ASN A 325 1.60 -22.31 7.96
CA ASN A 325 0.31 -22.78 8.43
C ASN A 325 0.17 -22.77 9.97
N THR A 326 -1.05 -23.04 10.43
CA THR A 326 -1.40 -23.09 11.86
C THR A 326 -0.62 -24.13 12.67
N LYS A 327 -0.24 -25.26 12.06
CA LYS A 327 0.59 -26.27 12.75
C LYS A 327 1.98 -25.71 12.99
N ASP A 328 2.61 -25.10 11.98
CA ASP A 328 3.91 -24.46 12.13
C ASP A 328 3.87 -23.39 13.22
N ARG A 329 2.79 -22.57 13.24
CA ARG A 329 2.57 -21.58 14.29
C ARG A 329 2.66 -22.19 15.70
N TYR A 330 1.94 -23.28 15.96
CA TYR A 330 1.96 -23.93 17.27
C TYR A 330 3.31 -24.59 17.57
N ASP A 331 3.91 -25.27 16.58
CA ASP A 331 5.21 -25.91 16.73
C ASP A 331 6.30 -24.88 17.10
N ILE A 332 6.30 -23.72 16.44
CA ILE A 332 7.25 -22.64 16.69
C ILE A 332 6.96 -21.95 18.03
N GLN A 333 5.69 -21.78 18.43
CA GLN A 333 5.33 -21.27 19.76
C GLN A 333 5.93 -22.14 20.87
N ASP A 334 5.80 -23.47 20.77
CA ASP A 334 6.36 -24.42 21.74
C ASP A 334 7.89 -24.34 21.80
N VAL A 335 8.54 -24.34 20.62
CA VAL A 335 10.00 -24.25 20.48
C VAL A 335 10.53 -22.96 21.10
N LEU A 336 9.95 -21.82 20.73
CA LEU A 336 10.41 -20.52 21.22
C LEU A 336 10.07 -20.30 22.69
N LYS A 337 8.94 -20.83 23.18
CA LYS A 337 8.64 -20.84 24.61
C LYS A 337 9.72 -21.58 25.39
N LYS A 338 10.01 -22.83 25.01
CA LYS A 338 11.06 -23.65 25.65
C LYS A 338 12.43 -22.96 25.58
N PHE A 339 12.78 -22.39 24.43
CA PHE A 339 14.03 -21.68 24.24
C PHE A 339 14.16 -20.46 25.17
N TYR A 340 13.16 -19.57 25.22
CA TYR A 340 13.21 -18.38 26.06
C TYR A 340 13.07 -18.67 27.56
N GLU A 341 12.29 -19.70 27.94
CA GLU A 341 12.18 -20.16 29.33
C GLU A 341 13.51 -20.68 29.88
N TYR A 342 14.44 -21.13 29.02
CA TYR A 342 15.79 -21.48 29.43
C TYR A 342 16.78 -20.33 29.26
N LEU A 343 16.75 -19.62 28.12
CA LEU A 343 17.66 -18.51 27.83
C LEU A 343 17.61 -17.41 28.90
N ILE A 344 16.42 -16.93 29.23
CA ILE A 344 16.27 -15.75 30.09
C ILE A 344 16.80 -16.03 31.51
N PRO A 345 16.48 -17.16 32.17
CA PRO A 345 17.09 -17.50 33.46
C PRO A 345 18.61 -17.73 33.39
N SER A 346 19.10 -18.42 32.35
CA SER A 346 20.54 -18.71 32.21
C SER A 346 21.40 -17.46 32.03
N TYR A 347 20.82 -16.41 31.44
CA TYR A 347 21.48 -15.12 31.20
C TYR A 347 20.75 -13.96 31.90
N ASP A 348 20.18 -14.21 33.08
CA ASP A 348 19.39 -13.21 33.82
C ASP A 348 20.24 -12.00 34.23
N ALA A 349 21.53 -12.20 34.52
CA ALA A 349 22.44 -11.10 34.80
C ALA A 349 22.65 -10.22 33.56
N GLU A 350 22.86 -10.84 32.40
CA GLU A 350 23.17 -10.22 31.12
C GLU A 350 21.96 -9.48 30.54
N LEU A 351 20.81 -10.16 30.51
CA LEU A 351 19.61 -9.73 29.79
C LEU A 351 18.63 -8.95 30.67
N VAL A 352 18.67 -9.13 32.00
CA VAL A 352 17.67 -8.54 32.91
C VAL A 352 18.32 -7.66 33.98
N LYS A 353 19.05 -8.23 34.95
CA LYS A 353 19.49 -7.52 36.16
C LYS A 353 20.50 -6.41 35.89
N ASN A 354 21.56 -6.71 35.12
CA ASN A 354 22.66 -5.78 34.86
C ASN A 354 22.66 -5.24 33.43
N ARG A 355 21.51 -5.31 32.76
CA ARG A 355 21.38 -5.07 31.33
C ARG A 355 21.98 -3.75 30.86
N ILE A 356 21.74 -2.65 31.59
CA ILE A 356 22.28 -1.33 31.22
C ILE A 356 23.80 -1.34 31.17
N LYS A 357 24.44 -1.94 32.18
CA LYS A 357 25.90 -2.06 32.24
C LYS A 357 26.40 -2.98 31.11
N ASN A 358 25.73 -4.10 30.87
CA ASN A 358 26.13 -5.03 29.81
C ASN A 358 25.95 -4.45 28.41
N LEU A 359 24.98 -3.56 28.20
CA LEU A 359 24.83 -2.82 26.95
C LEU A 359 26.03 -1.91 26.63
N GLU A 360 26.91 -1.62 27.60
CA GLU A 360 28.12 -0.82 27.36
C GLU A 360 29.26 -1.69 26.82
N SER A 361 29.41 -2.92 27.33
CA SER A 361 30.55 -3.80 27.04
C SER A 361 30.23 -5.00 26.13
N SER A 362 28.96 -5.37 25.96
CA SER A 362 28.54 -6.55 25.21
C SER A 362 27.33 -6.30 24.30
N TRP A 363 27.28 -7.04 23.20
CA TRP A 363 26.17 -7.04 22.25
C TRP A 363 25.04 -8.02 22.63
N ILE A 364 25.27 -8.94 23.58
CA ILE A 364 24.27 -9.95 23.98
C ILE A 364 22.96 -9.32 24.46
N SER A 365 23.05 -8.19 25.17
CA SER A 365 21.91 -7.49 25.78
C SER A 365 21.19 -6.54 24.82
N HIS A 366 21.73 -6.36 23.61
CA HIS A 366 21.20 -5.42 22.63
C HIS A 366 19.89 -5.93 22.00
N HIS A 367 18.90 -5.06 21.83
CA HIS A 367 17.57 -5.47 21.35
C HIS A 367 17.56 -6.23 20.01
N ASN A 368 18.40 -5.81 19.05
CA ASN A 368 18.56 -6.51 17.77
C ASN A 368 19.19 -7.92 17.88
N MET A 369 19.82 -8.27 19.01
CA MET A 369 20.40 -9.60 19.20
C MET A 369 19.32 -10.69 19.31
N HIS A 370 18.07 -10.33 19.57
CA HIS A 370 16.96 -11.27 19.47
C HIS A 370 16.81 -11.89 18.07
N VAL A 371 17.30 -11.24 17.01
CA VAL A 371 17.42 -11.89 15.70
C VAL A 371 18.34 -13.11 15.78
N GLY A 372 19.50 -12.96 16.42
CA GLY A 372 20.45 -14.05 16.66
C GLY A 372 19.87 -15.15 17.54
N PHE A 373 19.15 -14.79 18.61
CA PHE A 373 18.49 -15.78 19.46
C PHE A 373 17.43 -16.61 18.70
N ILE A 374 16.68 -15.99 17.79
CA ILE A 374 15.74 -16.72 16.92
C ILE A 374 16.49 -17.65 15.94
N VAL A 375 17.66 -17.25 15.43
CA VAL A 375 18.52 -18.14 14.62
C VAL A 375 18.95 -19.36 15.43
N ILE A 376 19.49 -19.17 16.64
CA ILE A 376 19.94 -20.28 17.49
C ILE A 376 18.78 -21.24 17.76
N ALA A 377 17.60 -20.71 18.09
CA ALA A 377 16.41 -21.53 18.30
C ALA A 377 16.01 -22.34 17.06
N LYS A 378 16.09 -21.74 15.86
CA LYS A 378 15.82 -22.40 14.58
C LYS A 378 16.81 -23.54 14.31
N GLU A 379 18.11 -23.29 14.45
CA GLU A 379 19.13 -24.31 14.19
C GLU A 379 19.03 -25.50 15.16
N LEU A 380 18.73 -25.22 16.43
CA LEU A 380 18.46 -26.29 17.42
C LEU A 380 17.21 -27.09 17.05
N TYR A 381 16.15 -26.41 16.65
CA TYR A 381 14.91 -27.06 16.19
C TYR A 381 15.13 -27.88 14.92
N ASP A 382 15.89 -27.39 13.95
CA ASP A 382 16.18 -28.11 12.72
C ASP A 382 17.03 -29.35 12.96
N LYS A 383 18.01 -29.25 13.86
CA LYS A 383 18.92 -30.37 14.17
C LYS A 383 18.30 -31.43 15.06
N TYR A 384 17.49 -31.04 16.05
CA TYR A 384 17.02 -31.94 17.10
C TYR A 384 15.49 -32.03 17.24
N GLY A 385 14.73 -31.25 16.46
CA GLY A 385 13.28 -31.14 16.60
C GLY A 385 12.85 -30.37 17.85
N LYS A 386 11.58 -30.52 18.25
CA LYS A 386 10.98 -29.84 19.41
C LYS A 386 11.68 -30.18 20.73
N ASP A 387 12.26 -31.36 20.81
CA ASP A 387 12.90 -31.90 22.01
C ASP A 387 14.40 -31.59 22.10
N PHE A 388 14.85 -30.55 21.41
CA PHE A 388 16.26 -30.12 21.45
C PHE A 388 16.80 -29.97 22.90
N PRO A 389 18.06 -30.36 23.15
CA PRO A 389 18.68 -30.27 24.46
C PRO A 389 18.90 -28.81 24.86
N VAL A 390 18.29 -28.39 25.97
CA VAL A 390 18.33 -26.98 26.41
C VAL A 390 19.74 -26.51 26.79
N ASP A 391 20.61 -27.42 27.25
CA ASP A 391 22.01 -27.10 27.57
C ASP A 391 22.81 -26.64 26.34
N LYS A 392 22.41 -27.07 25.13
CA LYS A 392 23.02 -26.57 23.89
C LYS A 392 22.79 -25.08 23.68
N ILE A 393 21.74 -24.49 24.28
CA ILE A 393 21.52 -23.04 24.22
C ILE A 393 22.71 -22.30 24.87
N VAL A 394 23.09 -22.74 26.08
CA VAL A 394 24.19 -22.12 26.84
C VAL A 394 25.52 -22.42 26.17
N GLU A 395 25.74 -23.68 25.76
CA GLU A 395 26.96 -24.09 25.06
C GLU A 395 27.23 -23.27 23.79
N ILE A 396 26.19 -23.00 23.00
CA ILE A 396 26.31 -22.18 21.78
C ILE A 396 26.59 -20.73 22.14
N ILE A 397 25.82 -20.15 23.05
CA ILE A 397 25.92 -18.72 23.38
C ILE A 397 27.26 -18.40 24.02
N ASP A 398 27.76 -19.24 24.92
CA ASP A 398 29.05 -19.02 25.59
C ASP A 398 30.25 -19.09 24.63
N GLN A 399 30.11 -19.80 23.50
CA GLN A 399 31.13 -19.87 22.45
C GLN A 399 31.09 -18.67 21.49
N ILE A 400 30.01 -17.90 21.47
CA ILE A 400 29.90 -16.72 20.61
C ILE A 400 30.51 -15.51 21.33
N ASN A 401 31.49 -14.88 20.70
CA ASN A 401 32.06 -13.64 21.23
C ASN A 401 31.07 -12.47 21.04
N PHE A 402 30.45 -12.01 22.13
CA PHE A 402 29.58 -10.83 22.14
C PHE A 402 30.26 -9.53 22.57
N SER A 403 31.56 -9.54 22.92
CA SER A 403 32.27 -8.34 23.39
C SER A 403 32.27 -7.22 22.37
N LYS A 404 32.00 -5.98 22.79
CA LYS A 404 32.09 -4.83 21.87
C LYS A 404 33.51 -4.49 21.46
N GLU A 405 34.50 -4.92 22.22
CA GLU A 405 35.91 -4.61 21.96
C GLU A 405 36.52 -5.55 20.92
N SER A 406 36.11 -6.82 20.91
CA SER A 406 36.77 -7.87 20.13
C SER A 406 35.86 -8.65 19.18
N SER A 407 34.53 -8.46 19.25
CA SER A 407 33.60 -9.19 18.38
C SER A 407 33.48 -8.54 16.99
N PRO A 408 33.41 -9.36 15.91
CA PRO A 408 32.97 -8.91 14.58
C PRO A 408 31.59 -8.24 14.58
N LEU A 409 30.76 -8.49 15.60
CA LEU A 409 29.48 -7.79 15.79
C LEU A 409 29.65 -6.28 15.93
N ASN A 410 30.82 -5.77 16.36
CA ASN A 410 31.05 -4.33 16.45
C ASN A 410 30.98 -3.65 15.08
N ASP A 411 31.44 -4.29 14.00
CA ASP A 411 31.34 -3.73 12.65
C ASP A 411 29.89 -3.75 12.14
N ILE A 412 29.12 -4.75 12.56
CA ILE A 412 27.71 -4.91 12.20
C ILE A 412 26.83 -3.91 12.97
N MET A 413 27.11 -3.72 14.27
CA MET A 413 26.22 -3.04 15.20
C MET A 413 26.69 -1.65 15.63
N GLY A 414 27.98 -1.36 15.57
CA GLY A 414 28.59 -0.08 15.94
C GLY A 414 28.19 1.09 15.02
N GLY A 415 27.74 0.79 13.79
CA GLY A 415 27.23 1.79 12.82
C GLY A 415 25.76 2.16 12.98
N GLN A 416 25.06 1.71 14.02
CA GLN A 416 23.63 1.97 14.20
C GLN A 416 23.35 3.48 14.34
N GLY A 417 22.49 3.99 13.46
CA GLY A 417 22.17 5.42 13.31
C GLY A 417 22.48 5.98 11.92
N LYS A 418 23.46 5.39 11.21
CA LYS A 418 23.82 5.77 9.81
C LYS A 418 23.43 4.71 8.77
N THR A 419 23.18 3.47 9.22
CA THR A 419 22.91 2.31 8.36
C THR A 419 21.44 1.86 8.48
N ASN A 420 20.89 1.30 7.41
CA ASN A 420 19.54 0.72 7.36
C ASN A 420 19.38 -0.39 8.42
N SER A 421 18.38 -0.27 9.30
CA SER A 421 18.08 -1.25 10.35
C SER A 421 17.87 -2.67 9.83
N ASN A 422 17.23 -2.84 8.67
CA ASN A 422 16.98 -4.16 8.10
C ASN A 422 18.29 -4.83 7.64
N LYS A 423 19.24 -4.04 7.13
CA LYS A 423 20.57 -4.55 6.76
C LYS A 423 21.31 -5.07 7.99
N VAL A 424 21.25 -4.35 9.11
CA VAL A 424 21.86 -4.78 10.37
C VAL A 424 21.26 -6.10 10.85
N LYS A 425 19.93 -6.27 10.79
CA LYS A 425 19.27 -7.53 11.17
C LYS A 425 19.71 -8.71 10.29
N SER A 426 19.81 -8.54 8.97
CA SER A 426 20.29 -9.60 8.07
C SER A 426 21.73 -10.02 8.40
N LEU A 427 22.61 -9.04 8.64
CA LEU A 427 24.00 -9.31 8.98
C LEU A 427 24.15 -10.03 10.34
N ILE A 428 23.33 -9.68 11.34
CA ILE A 428 23.27 -10.42 12.61
C ILE A 428 22.85 -11.87 12.36
N ARG A 429 21.79 -12.07 11.56
CA ARG A 429 21.30 -13.41 11.21
C ARG A 429 22.39 -14.25 10.55
N GLU A 430 23.06 -13.71 9.54
CA GLU A 430 24.13 -14.40 8.80
C GLU A 430 25.33 -14.73 9.70
N TYR A 431 25.78 -13.78 10.52
CA TYR A 431 26.89 -13.98 11.45
C TYR A 431 26.57 -15.06 12.47
N ILE A 432 25.43 -14.97 13.16
CA ILE A 432 25.05 -15.93 14.20
C ILE A 432 24.83 -17.31 13.59
N LYS A 433 24.17 -17.43 12.43
CA LYS A 433 24.01 -18.71 11.73
C LYS A 433 25.35 -19.37 11.46
N SER A 434 26.32 -18.61 10.91
CA SER A 434 27.68 -19.11 10.67
C SER A 434 28.38 -19.60 11.94
N GLN A 435 28.23 -18.90 13.07
CA GLN A 435 28.79 -19.35 14.34
C GLN A 435 28.13 -20.66 14.82
N VAL A 436 26.81 -20.73 14.78
CA VAL A 436 26.05 -21.92 15.21
C VAL A 436 26.37 -23.13 14.33
N ASP A 437 26.45 -22.94 13.02
CA ASP A 437 26.81 -24.00 12.06
C ASP A 437 28.21 -24.57 12.34
N ASN A 438 29.15 -23.75 12.79
CA ASN A 438 30.49 -24.22 13.16
C ASN A 438 30.45 -25.00 14.48
N ILE A 439 29.76 -24.46 15.49
CA ILE A 439 29.66 -25.09 16.82
C ILE A 439 28.92 -26.43 16.76
N LEU A 440 27.90 -26.54 15.90
CA LEU A 440 27.10 -27.76 15.76
C LEU A 440 27.71 -28.79 14.79
N LYS A 441 28.81 -28.49 14.10
CA LYS A 441 29.53 -29.47 13.27
C LYS A 441 30.50 -30.32 14.09
N ASP A 442 31.01 -29.76 15.17
CA ASP A 442 31.77 -30.45 16.22
C ASP A 442 30.81 -31.15 17.21
#